data_AF-A0A7Y1V1M4-F1
#
_entry.id   AF-A0A7Y1V1M4-F1
#
_cell.length_a   1.000
_cell.length_b   1.000
_cell.length_c   1.000
_cell.angle_alpha   90.00
_cell.angle_beta   90.00
_cell.angle_gamma   90.00
#
_symmetry.space_group_name_H-M   'P 1'
#
loop_
_entity.id
_entity.type
_entity.pdbx_description
1 polymer ?
#
loop_
_entity_poly.entity_id
_entity_poly.type
_entity_poly.pdbx_seq_one_letter_code
_entity_poly.pdbx_strand_id
1 'polypeptide(L)' 'MYLFRRKQPTPAIQMHRNDGTSTPMSITFKNGEMHINPDRMDKGTYELTISHGIKVEKRCITIA' A
#
# COMPACT_ATOMS: atom_id res chain seq x y z
N MET A 1 -16.86 -2.93 33.41
CA MET A 1 -15.98 -2.07 32.59
C MET A 1 -15.41 -2.92 31.47
N TYR A 2 -15.92 -2.79 30.24
CA TYR A 2 -15.49 -3.63 29.11
C TYR A 2 -14.48 -2.87 28.26
N LEU A 3 -13.24 -3.36 28.21
CA LEU A 3 -12.20 -2.82 27.35
C LEU A 3 -12.36 -3.41 25.95
N PHE A 4 -13.05 -2.69 25.06
CA PHE A 4 -13.11 -3.05 23.65
C PHE A 4 -11.77 -2.69 22.98
N ARG A 5 -10.83 -3.64 22.92
CA ARG A 5 -9.70 -3.54 21.98
C ARG A 5 -10.28 -3.62 20.57
N ARG A 6 -10.52 -2.46 19.93
CA ARG A 6 -10.75 -2.41 18.49
C ARG A 6 -9.52 -3.05 17.84
N LYS A 7 -9.65 -4.25 17.27
CA LYS A 7 -8.65 -4.75 16.34
C LYS A 7 -8.53 -3.66 15.28
N GLN A 8 -7.40 -2.96 15.22
CA GLN A 8 -7.18 -2.00 14.15
C GLN A 8 -7.37 -2.78 12.84
N PRO A 9 -8.20 -2.29 11.91
CA PRO A 9 -8.35 -2.94 10.61
C PRO A 9 -6.97 -3.03 9.98
N THR A 10 -6.56 -4.24 9.61
CA THR A 10 -5.31 -4.47 8.91
C THR A 10 -5.27 -3.55 7.69
N PRO A 11 -4.18 -2.79 7.46
CA PRO A 11 -4.03 -2.02 6.24
C PRO A 11 -4.31 -2.88 5.03
N ALA A 12 -5.22 -2.44 4.15
CA ALA A 12 -5.25 -2.95 2.79
C ALA A 12 -4.41 -2.01 1.92
N ILE A 13 -3.50 -2.58 1.15
CA ILE A 13 -2.58 -1.84 0.30
C ILE A 13 -2.79 -2.35 -1.13
N GLN A 14 -3.02 -1.42 -2.04
CA GLN A 14 -3.21 -1.67 -3.46
C GLN A 14 -2.32 -0.73 -4.25
N MET A 15 -1.73 -1.23 -5.34
CA MET A 15 -0.96 -0.42 -6.27
C MET A 15 -1.39 -0.74 -7.69
N HIS A 16 -1.74 0.29 -8.42
CA HIS A 16 -2.08 0.22 -9.83
C HIS A 16 -1.16 1.14 -10.61
N ARG A 17 -0.81 0.73 -11.81
CA ARG A 17 -0.18 1.62 -12.78
C ARG A 17 -1.24 2.58 -13.32
N ASN A 18 -0.85 3.76 -13.76
CA ASN A 18 -1.80 4.76 -14.28
C ASN A 18 -2.62 4.28 -15.50
N ASP A 19 -2.21 3.20 -16.16
CA ASP A 19 -2.97 2.54 -17.22
C ASP A 19 -4.08 1.60 -16.69
N GLY A 20 -4.27 1.51 -15.36
CA GLY A 20 -5.24 0.64 -14.71
C GLY A 20 -4.72 -0.78 -14.43
N THR A 21 -3.48 -1.08 -14.78
CA THR A 21 -2.90 -2.41 -14.58
C THR A 21 -2.49 -2.59 -13.11
N SER A 22 -3.13 -3.55 -12.41
CA SER A 22 -2.66 -4.01 -11.10
C SER A 22 -1.28 -4.64 -11.25
N THR A 23 -0.28 -4.11 -10.54
CA THR A 23 1.09 -4.63 -10.62
C THR A 23 1.40 -5.52 -9.43
N PRO A 24 2.01 -6.71 -9.65
CA PRO A 24 2.47 -7.55 -8.55
C PRO A 24 3.62 -6.84 -7.83
N MET A 25 3.35 -6.32 -6.64
CA MET A 25 4.34 -5.72 -5.76
C MET A 25 4.63 -6.65 -4.57
N SER A 26 5.85 -6.59 -4.05
CA SER A 26 6.17 -7.21 -2.76
C SER A 26 6.24 -6.13 -1.69
N ILE A 27 5.41 -6.29 -0.66
CA ILE A 27 5.35 -5.39 0.50
C ILE A 27 5.96 -6.15 1.67
N THR A 28 7.00 -5.57 2.27
CA THR A 28 7.63 -6.12 3.46
C THR A 28 7.42 -5.14 4.61
N PHE A 29 7.00 -5.65 5.76
CA PHE A 29 6.92 -4.86 6.99
C PHE A 29 8.15 -5.16 7.84
N LYS A 30 8.97 -4.15 8.13
CA LYS A 30 10.18 -4.32 8.95
C LYS A 30 10.27 -3.15 9.94
N ASN A 31 10.37 -3.46 11.23
CA ASN A 31 10.51 -2.46 12.31
C ASN A 31 9.44 -1.35 12.34
N GLY A 32 8.19 -1.66 11.91
CA GLY A 32 7.11 -0.67 11.83
C GLY A 32 7.15 0.21 10.57
N GLU A 33 8.12 0.01 9.69
CA GLU A 33 8.18 0.62 8.37
C GLU A 33 7.61 -0.32 7.31
N MET A 34 6.95 0.28 6.32
CA MET A 34 6.46 -0.42 5.14
C MET A 34 7.45 -0.21 3.99
N HIS A 35 8.07 -1.30 3.55
CA HIS A 35 9.02 -1.31 2.45
C HIS A 35 8.32 -1.89 1.22
N ILE A 36 8.21 -1.07 0.18
CA ILE A 36 7.69 -1.47 -1.12
C ILE A 36 8.91 -1.75 -2.00
N ASN A 37 9.09 -2.99 -2.43
CA ASN A 37 10.19 -3.36 -3.32
C ASN A 37 9.70 -3.35 -4.77
N PRO A 38 10.11 -2.34 -5.56
CA PRO A 38 9.74 -2.23 -6.98
C PRO A 38 10.60 -3.09 -7.90
N ASP A 39 11.44 -4.00 -7.40
CA ASP A 39 12.40 -4.79 -8.20
C ASP A 39 11.76 -5.64 -9.33
N ARG A 40 10.42 -5.71 -9.37
CA ARG A 40 9.64 -6.36 -10.45
C ARG A 40 8.65 -5.41 -11.14
N MET A 41 8.82 -4.10 -10.97
CA MET A 41 7.96 -3.08 -11.55
C MET A 41 8.67 -2.42 -12.71
N ASP A 42 7.98 -2.37 -13.86
CA ASP A 42 8.46 -1.64 -15.02
C ASP A 42 8.55 -0.14 -14.72
N LYS A 43 9.31 0.57 -15.56
CA LYS A 43 9.32 2.04 -15.52
C LYS A 43 7.92 2.58 -15.75
N GLY A 44 7.55 3.60 -14.99
CA GLY A 44 6.26 4.26 -15.13
C GLY A 44 5.74 4.92 -13.86
N THR A 45 4.52 5.41 -13.97
CA THR A 45 3.81 6.07 -12.86
C THR A 45 2.75 5.14 -12.30
N TYR A 46 2.75 5.04 -10.98
CA TYR A 46 1.90 4.18 -10.19
C TYR A 46 1.19 4.99 -9.11
N GLU A 47 0.01 4.55 -8.73
CA GLU A 47 -0.73 5.08 -7.59
C GLU A 47 -0.83 3.98 -6.53
N LEU A 48 -0.31 4.28 -5.35
CA LEU A 48 -0.39 3.46 -4.15
C LEU A 48 -1.58 3.94 -3.31
N THR A 49 -2.53 3.06 -3.04
CA THR A 49 -3.65 3.28 -2.14
C THR A 49 -3.47 2.45 -0.87
N ILE A 50 -3.46 3.12 0.28
CA ILE A 50 -3.36 2.51 1.61
C ILE A 50 -4.66 2.82 2.35
N SER A 51 -5.44 1.79 2.68
CA SER A 51 -6.68 1.94 3.46
C SER A 51 -6.55 1.33 4.84
N HIS A 52 -6.90 2.12 5.86
CA HIS A 52 -6.97 1.72 7.26
C HIS A 52 -8.35 2.07 7.81
N GLY A 53 -9.28 1.12 7.77
CA GLY A 53 -10.67 1.36 8.14
C GLY A 53 -11.32 2.36 7.18
N ILE A 54 -11.75 3.51 7.71
CA ILE A 54 -12.37 4.59 6.92
C ILE A 54 -11.35 5.57 6.31
N LYS A 55 -10.07 5.50 6.70
CA LYS A 55 -9.04 6.39 6.17
C LYS A 55 -8.42 5.76 4.92
N VAL A 56 -8.40 6.51 3.84
CA VAL A 56 -7.73 6.13 2.59
C VAL A 56 -6.65 7.17 2.30
N GLU A 57 -5.41 6.70 2.13
CA GLU A 57 -4.28 7.51 1.68
C GLU A 57 -3.88 7.07 0.29
N LYS A 58 -3.62 8.06 -0.58
CA LYS A 58 -3.19 7.84 -1.97
C LYS A 58 -1.84 8.51 -2.18
N ARG A 59 -0.90 7.82 -2.81
CA ARG A 59 0.42 8.35 -3.17
C ARG A 59 0.76 8.02 -4.60
N CYS A 60 1.29 8.99 -5.32
CA CYS A 60 1.84 8.78 -6.66
C CYS A 60 3.33 8.40 -6.54
N ILE A 61 3.74 7.34 -7.22
CA ILE A 61 5.11 6.83 -7.25
C ILE A 61 5.54 6.74 -8.71
N THR A 62 6.64 7.40 -9.06
CA THR A 62 7.24 7.30 -10.40
C THR A 62 8.53 6.49 -10.30
N ILE A 63 8.60 5.39 -11.05
CA ILE A 63 9.78 4.55 -11.20
C ILE A 63 10.44 4.94 -12.54
N ALA A 64 11.66 5.49 -12.46
CA ALA A 64 12.43 6.01 -13.59
C ALA A 64 13.52 5.04 -14.06
#